data_AF-A0A536GP21-F1
#
_entry.id   AF-A0A536GP21-F1
#
_cell.length_a   1.000
_cell.length_b   1.000
_cell.length_c   1.000
_cell.angle_alpha   90.00
_cell.angle_beta   90.00
_cell.angle_gamma   90.00
#
_symmetry.space_group_name_H-M   'P 1'
#
loop_
_entity.id
_entity.type
_entity.pdbx_description
1 polymer ?
#
loop_
_entity_poly.entity_id
_entity_poly.type
_entity_poly.pdbx_seq_one_letter_code
_entity_poly.pdbx_strand_id
1 'polypeptide(L)'
;MKQRSSGFYIGIVAAIILGFGIVALIALGLRSDQGLGYQPPVLQATKGPNGATLNLSTYPDSMVCHPDAPNPEINWVTYCPSTSWELPANSLITVVINQYDSASGLYNDFFQKVQGTVGGIAMYNDKPMSQINADDAAHTFTIQSQPNEPNPIFVSVPLLGVPDNAPPQANGYPKPNVIRFQFHTGPAGHTYIWHCYVPCGNDRKSPYGFSGPMATLGYMAGTITVTNY
;
A
#
# COMPACT_ATOMS: atom_id res chain seq x y z
N MET A 1 42.98 -42.18 20.51
CA MET A 1 41.95 -41.12 20.40
C MET A 1 42.14 -40.13 21.54
N LYS A 2 42.45 -38.86 21.28
CA LYS A 2 42.64 -37.86 22.35
C LYS A 2 41.28 -37.50 22.95
N GLN A 3 41.06 -37.85 24.22
CA GLN A 3 39.91 -37.43 25.00
C GLN A 3 39.91 -35.89 25.07
N ARG A 4 38.92 -35.24 24.45
CA ARG A 4 38.73 -33.79 24.58
C ARG A 4 38.30 -33.50 26.02
N SER A 5 38.90 -32.47 26.64
CA SER A 5 38.62 -32.15 28.05
C SER A 5 37.16 -31.71 28.22
N SER A 6 36.62 -31.92 29.42
CA SER A 6 35.28 -31.45 29.81
C SER A 6 35.09 -29.95 29.54
N GLY A 7 36.15 -29.15 29.67
CA GLY A 7 36.15 -27.72 29.35
C GLY A 7 35.84 -27.40 27.88
N PHE A 8 36.21 -28.26 26.94
CA PHE A 8 35.86 -28.09 25.53
C PHE A 8 34.36 -28.24 25.27
N TYR A 9 33.73 -29.23 25.91
CA TYR A 9 32.28 -29.45 25.79
C TYR A 9 31.47 -28.37 26.51
N ILE A 10 31.93 -27.93 27.69
CA ILE A 10 31.34 -26.81 28.42
C ILE A 10 31.42 -25.52 27.58
N GLY A 11 32.56 -25.26 26.92
CA GLY A 11 32.74 -24.12 26.02
C GLY A 11 31.78 -24.12 24.84
N ILE A 12 31.56 -25.28 24.19
CA ILE A 12 30.59 -25.42 23.10
C ILE A 12 29.16 -25.17 23.59
N VAL A 13 28.77 -25.78 24.71
CA VAL A 13 27.41 -25.61 25.25
C VAL A 13 27.16 -24.16 25.65
N ALA A 14 28.13 -23.51 26.29
CA ALA A 14 28.04 -22.09 26.65
C ALA A 14 27.93 -21.18 25.42
N ALA A 15 28.71 -21.44 24.37
CA ALA A 15 28.66 -20.67 23.12
C ALA A 15 27.30 -20.84 22.40
N ILE A 16 26.74 -22.05 22.39
CA ILE A 16 25.41 -22.33 21.82
C ILE A 16 24.34 -21.57 22.61
N ILE A 17 24.34 -21.65 23.93
CA ILE A 17 23.35 -20.97 24.78
C ILE A 17 23.44 -19.45 24.60
N LEU A 18 24.64 -18.88 24.60
CA LEU A 18 24.84 -17.44 24.37
C LEU A 18 24.41 -17.03 22.96
N GLY A 19 24.74 -17.82 21.94
CA GLY A 19 24.33 -17.57 20.56
C GLY A 19 22.81 -17.55 20.42
N PHE A 20 22.11 -18.55 20.94
CA PHE A 20 20.64 -18.59 20.94
C PHE A 20 20.03 -17.48 21.80
N GLY A 21 20.65 -17.12 22.93
CA GLY A 21 20.23 -16.01 23.78
C GLY A 21 20.28 -14.66 23.05
N ILE A 22 21.36 -14.39 22.33
CA ILE A 22 21.50 -13.17 21.51
C ILE A 22 20.46 -13.15 20.39
N VAL A 23 20.28 -14.26 19.67
CA VAL A 23 19.27 -14.36 18.60
C VAL A 23 17.85 -14.16 19.15
N ALA A 24 17.54 -14.74 20.31
CA ALA A 24 16.25 -14.56 20.97
C ALA A 24 16.04 -13.11 21.44
N LEU A 25 17.07 -12.46 21.99
CA LEU A 25 17.02 -11.04 22.37
C LEU A 25 16.80 -10.12 21.18
N ILE A 26 17.50 -10.36 20.06
CA ILE A 26 17.28 -9.62 18.81
C ILE A 26 15.86 -9.85 18.31
N ALA A 27 15.38 -11.11 18.29
CA ALA A 27 14.02 -11.43 17.87
C ALA A 27 12.94 -10.81 18.78
N LEU A 28 13.17 -10.75 20.09
CA LEU A 28 12.27 -10.11 21.05
C LEU A 28 12.32 -8.58 20.94
N GLY A 29 13.51 -8.01 20.72
CA GLY A 29 13.70 -6.58 20.45
C GLY A 29 12.96 -6.13 19.19
N LEU A 30 13.15 -6.86 18.08
CA LEU A 30 12.45 -6.60 16.81
C LEU A 30 10.93 -6.83 16.89
N ARG A 31 10.44 -7.64 17.84
CA ARG A 31 9.00 -7.78 18.14
C ARG A 31 8.46 -6.66 19.04
N SER A 32 9.33 -6.02 19.81
CA SER A 32 8.98 -4.92 20.71
C SER A 32 8.97 -3.55 20.02
N ASP A 33 9.66 -3.43 18.88
CA ASP A 33 9.38 -2.38 17.92
C ASP A 33 7.94 -2.58 17.42
N GLN A 34 7.07 -1.65 17.83
CA GLN A 34 5.72 -1.51 17.30
C GLN A 34 5.81 -1.49 15.77
N GLY A 35 5.41 -2.59 15.16
CA GLY A 35 5.97 -3.05 13.90
C GLY A 35 5.62 -2.21 12.67
N LEU A 36 6.55 -2.19 11.70
CA LEU A 36 6.37 -1.95 10.25
C LEU A 36 5.54 -0.73 9.77
N GLY A 37 5.00 0.12 10.65
CA GLY A 37 4.22 1.31 10.31
C GLY A 37 3.08 1.67 11.28
N TYR A 38 2.37 2.74 10.96
CA TYR A 38 1.11 3.10 11.60
C TYR A 38 -0.02 2.40 10.85
N GLN A 39 -0.73 1.44 11.44
CA GLN A 39 -1.82 0.77 10.73
C GLN A 39 -3.17 1.45 11.05
N PRO A 40 -3.76 2.22 10.12
CA PRO A 40 -5.09 2.78 10.32
C PRO A 40 -6.14 1.66 10.46
N PRO A 41 -7.30 1.94 11.10
CA PRO A 41 -8.39 0.98 11.19
C PRO A 41 -8.79 0.44 9.82
N VAL A 42 -9.20 -0.84 9.77
CA VAL A 42 -9.69 -1.45 8.54
C VAL A 42 -10.93 -0.69 8.05
N LEU A 43 -10.93 -0.29 6.79
CA LEU A 43 -12.09 0.34 6.14
C LEU A 43 -12.88 -0.71 5.35
N GLN A 44 -14.13 -0.91 5.74
CA GLN A 44 -15.08 -1.73 4.98
C GLN A 44 -15.66 -0.95 3.81
N ALA A 45 -15.68 -1.55 2.62
CA ALA A 45 -16.40 -0.99 1.48
C ALA A 45 -17.91 -0.90 1.78
N THR A 46 -18.53 0.19 1.34
CA THR A 46 -19.97 0.41 1.56
C THR A 46 -20.76 -0.39 0.54
N LYS A 47 -21.58 -1.34 0.99
CA LYS A 47 -22.48 -2.10 0.10
C LYS A 47 -23.58 -1.22 -0.48
N GLY A 48 -23.93 -1.51 -1.73
CA GLY A 48 -25.06 -0.93 -2.43
C GLY A 48 -25.78 -1.98 -3.30
N PRO A 49 -26.83 -1.58 -4.04
CA PRO A 49 -27.67 -2.52 -4.79
C PRO A 49 -26.92 -3.33 -5.86
N ASN A 50 -25.84 -2.79 -6.42
CA ASN A 50 -25.12 -3.35 -7.57
C ASN A 50 -23.66 -3.73 -7.23
N GLY A 51 -23.30 -3.84 -5.95
CA GLY A 51 -21.92 -4.11 -5.53
C GLY A 51 -21.53 -3.35 -4.27
N ALA A 52 -20.27 -2.96 -4.16
CA ALA A 52 -19.78 -2.13 -3.05
C ALA A 52 -18.88 -1.00 -3.53
N THR A 53 -18.78 0.06 -2.73
CA THR A 53 -17.97 1.24 -3.04
C THR A 53 -16.89 1.45 -1.99
N LEU A 54 -15.66 1.63 -2.46
CA LEU A 54 -14.50 2.00 -1.65
C LEU A 54 -14.11 3.43 -2.00
N ASN A 55 -14.31 4.37 -1.07
CA ASN A 55 -13.94 5.77 -1.24
C ASN A 55 -12.60 6.04 -0.55
N LEU A 56 -11.63 6.50 -1.33
CA LEU A 56 -10.27 6.77 -0.89
C LEU A 56 -9.84 8.17 -1.29
N SER A 57 -8.78 8.66 -0.64
CA SER A 57 -8.05 9.85 -1.09
C SER A 57 -6.55 9.61 -0.99
N THR A 58 -5.76 10.28 -1.81
CA THR A 58 -4.29 10.30 -1.66
C THR A 58 -3.80 11.72 -1.42
N TYR A 59 -2.89 11.91 -0.48
CA TYR A 59 -2.35 13.22 -0.12
C TYR A 59 -0.81 13.21 -0.15
N PRO A 60 -0.18 14.37 -0.44
CA PRO A 60 1.27 14.55 -0.32
C PRO A 60 1.78 14.60 1.12
N ASP A 61 0.87 14.73 2.10
CA ASP A 61 1.20 14.85 3.52
C ASP A 61 0.28 13.97 4.36
N SER A 62 0.89 13.13 5.19
CA SER A 62 0.21 12.15 6.02
C SER A 62 -0.57 12.76 7.18
N MET A 63 -0.25 14.00 7.55
CA MET A 63 -0.94 14.73 8.62
C MET A 63 -2.44 14.90 8.39
N VAL A 64 -2.90 14.82 7.15
CA VAL A 64 -4.33 14.87 6.82
C VAL A 64 -5.09 13.66 7.39
N CYS A 65 -4.42 12.52 7.51
CA CYS A 65 -5.05 11.22 7.78
C CYS A 65 -4.55 10.58 9.07
N HIS A 66 -3.35 10.95 9.48
CA HIS A 66 -2.67 10.41 10.65
C HIS A 66 -2.37 11.50 11.70
N PRO A 67 -3.23 12.51 11.94
CA PRO A 67 -2.90 13.62 12.84
C PRO A 67 -2.65 13.16 14.29
N ASP A 68 -3.29 12.07 14.68
CA ASP A 68 -3.21 11.48 16.03
C ASP A 68 -2.31 10.25 16.09
N ALA A 69 -1.56 9.94 15.02
CA ALA A 69 -0.59 8.85 15.07
C ALA A 69 0.48 9.16 16.14
N PRO A 70 0.97 8.16 16.91
CA PRO A 70 1.95 8.40 17.97
C PRO A 70 3.26 9.06 17.49
N ASN A 71 3.66 8.78 16.24
CA ASN A 71 4.76 9.41 15.53
C ASN A 71 4.34 9.62 14.06
N PRO A 72 3.62 10.70 13.73
CA PRO A 72 3.18 10.94 12.36
C PRO A 72 4.37 11.37 11.52
N GLU A 73 4.60 10.68 10.41
CA GLU A 73 5.67 11.03 9.48
C GLU A 73 5.20 12.19 8.59
N ILE A 74 5.48 13.41 9.02
CA ILE A 74 5.09 14.65 8.33
C ILE A 74 5.67 14.65 6.90
N ASN A 75 4.88 15.10 5.92
CA ASN A 75 5.21 15.14 4.48
C ASN A 75 5.37 13.77 3.81
N TRP A 76 4.98 12.68 4.47
CA TRP A 76 4.88 11.39 3.80
C TRP A 76 3.60 11.34 2.97
N VAL A 77 3.71 10.85 1.75
CA VAL A 77 2.56 10.53 0.92
C VAL A 77 1.71 9.43 1.59
N THR A 78 0.39 9.48 1.43
CA THR A 78 -0.50 8.52 2.09
C THR A 78 -1.80 8.25 1.34
N TYR A 79 -2.37 7.05 1.54
CA TYR A 79 -3.75 6.71 1.22
C TYR A 79 -4.65 6.79 2.45
N CYS A 80 -5.87 7.31 2.25
CA CYS A 80 -6.81 7.61 3.32
C CYS A 80 -8.22 7.15 3.00
N PRO A 81 -9.08 6.92 4.02
CA PRO A 81 -8.79 7.01 5.45
C PRO A 81 -8.06 5.77 6.00
N SER A 82 -7.80 4.77 5.16
CA SER A 82 -7.10 3.55 5.54
C SER A 82 -6.34 2.98 4.35
N THR A 83 -5.41 2.08 4.65
CA THR A 83 -4.68 1.24 3.69
C THR A 83 -5.02 -0.25 3.86
N SER A 84 -5.82 -0.61 4.84
CA SER A 84 -6.34 -1.96 4.99
C SER A 84 -7.84 -1.95 4.71
N TRP A 85 -8.27 -2.72 3.72
CA TRP A 85 -9.64 -2.69 3.23
C TRP A 85 -10.32 -4.05 3.30
N GLU A 86 -11.60 -4.03 3.62
CA GLU A 86 -12.46 -5.21 3.57
C GLU A 86 -13.48 -5.07 2.44
N LEU A 87 -13.50 -6.02 1.52
CA LEU A 87 -14.38 -6.02 0.36
C LEU A 87 -15.33 -7.22 0.44
N PRO A 88 -16.60 -7.09 0.03
CA PRO A 88 -17.51 -8.22 0.01
C PRO A 88 -17.09 -9.25 -1.04
N ALA A 89 -17.35 -10.52 -0.75
CA ALA A 89 -17.15 -11.62 -1.67
C ALA A 89 -18.02 -11.54 -2.93
N ASN A 90 -17.51 -12.06 -4.04
CA ASN A 90 -18.19 -12.24 -5.32
C ASN A 90 -18.91 -10.98 -5.80
N SER A 91 -18.31 -9.82 -5.59
CA SER A 91 -18.95 -8.53 -5.75
C SER A 91 -18.22 -7.67 -6.77
N LEU A 92 -18.99 -6.80 -7.45
CA LEU A 92 -18.43 -5.70 -8.20
C LEU A 92 -18.01 -4.60 -7.22
N ILE A 93 -16.73 -4.27 -7.19
CA ILE A 93 -16.19 -3.21 -6.34
C ILE A 93 -15.97 -1.98 -7.19
N THR A 94 -16.54 -0.85 -6.78
CA THR A 94 -16.28 0.47 -7.35
C THR A 94 -15.32 1.21 -6.43
N VAL A 95 -14.12 1.47 -6.92
CA VAL A 95 -13.15 2.30 -6.20
C VAL A 95 -13.26 3.73 -6.71
N VAL A 96 -13.32 4.68 -5.79
CA VAL A 96 -13.31 6.13 -6.06
C VAL A 96 -12.15 6.72 -5.29
N ILE A 97 -11.21 7.33 -5.99
CA ILE A 97 -10.00 7.92 -5.41
C ILE A 97 -9.96 9.41 -5.74
N ASN A 98 -9.93 10.25 -4.72
CA ASN A 98 -9.59 11.67 -4.86
C ASN A 98 -8.07 11.83 -4.70
N GLN A 99 -7.39 12.10 -5.81
CA GLN A 99 -5.95 12.24 -5.86
C GLN A 99 -5.58 13.73 -5.72
N TYR A 100 -4.83 14.09 -4.67
CA TYR A 100 -4.42 15.49 -4.39
C TYR A 100 -2.93 15.79 -4.57
N ASP A 101 -2.10 14.77 -4.81
CA ASP A 101 -0.63 14.88 -4.90
C ASP A 101 -0.16 15.07 -6.36
N SER A 102 0.97 15.73 -6.56
CA SER A 102 1.48 15.98 -7.92
C SER A 102 2.24 14.78 -8.49
N ALA A 103 2.53 14.83 -9.78
CA ALA A 103 3.16 13.73 -10.48
C ALA A 103 4.63 13.55 -10.06
N SER A 104 5.04 12.30 -9.83
CA SER A 104 6.44 11.92 -9.60
C SER A 104 7.00 11.01 -10.70
N GLY A 105 6.12 10.51 -11.58
CA GLY A 105 6.48 9.65 -12.71
C GLY A 105 6.66 8.18 -12.33
N LEU A 106 6.31 7.29 -13.25
CA LEU A 106 6.54 5.86 -13.10
C LEU A 106 7.99 5.49 -13.45
N TYR A 107 8.58 4.58 -12.68
CA TYR A 107 9.86 3.97 -13.05
C TYR A 107 9.72 2.87 -14.12
N ASN A 108 8.56 2.21 -14.13
CA ASN A 108 8.24 1.13 -15.05
C ASN A 108 6.91 1.42 -15.75
N ASP A 109 7.02 1.75 -17.04
CA ASP A 109 5.93 1.99 -17.98
C ASP A 109 4.87 0.87 -18.04
N PHE A 110 5.18 -0.33 -17.55
CA PHE A 110 4.19 -1.38 -17.35
C PHE A 110 2.96 -0.90 -16.56
N PHE A 111 3.18 -0.06 -15.55
CA PHE A 111 2.11 0.43 -14.67
C PHE A 111 1.35 1.64 -15.23
N GLN A 112 1.74 2.18 -16.40
CA GLN A 112 1.04 3.30 -17.03
C GLN A 112 -0.33 2.91 -17.61
N LYS A 113 -0.56 1.60 -17.79
CA LYS A 113 -1.80 1.04 -18.31
C LYS A 113 -2.74 0.66 -17.18
N VAL A 114 -4.03 0.91 -17.40
CA VAL A 114 -5.11 0.39 -16.57
C VAL A 114 -5.28 -1.10 -16.86
N GLN A 115 -5.19 -1.92 -15.82
CA GLN A 115 -5.20 -3.39 -15.92
C GLN A 115 -6.09 -4.00 -14.84
N GLY A 116 -6.74 -5.11 -15.17
CA GLY A 116 -7.56 -5.86 -14.21
C GLY A 116 -8.88 -5.21 -13.81
N THR A 117 -9.23 -4.07 -14.43
CA THR A 117 -10.51 -3.40 -14.22
C THR A 117 -11.55 -3.89 -15.23
N VAL A 118 -12.82 -3.68 -14.91
CA VAL A 118 -13.94 -3.91 -15.84
C VAL A 118 -13.74 -3.06 -17.09
N GLY A 119 -13.67 -3.71 -18.25
CA GLY A 119 -13.47 -3.06 -19.54
C GLY A 119 -12.05 -2.54 -19.81
N GLY A 120 -11.09 -2.76 -18.91
CA GLY A 120 -9.71 -2.29 -19.07
C GLY A 120 -9.57 -0.75 -19.06
N ILE A 121 -10.49 -0.07 -18.37
CA ILE A 121 -10.54 1.39 -18.27
C ILE A 121 -10.69 1.85 -16.82
N ALA A 122 -10.34 3.11 -16.59
CA ALA A 122 -10.72 3.89 -15.43
C ALA A 122 -11.25 5.24 -15.90
N MET A 123 -12.13 5.85 -15.11
CA MET A 123 -12.68 7.17 -15.34
C MET A 123 -11.80 8.20 -14.63
N TYR A 124 -11.12 9.06 -15.38
CA TYR A 124 -10.33 10.18 -14.87
C TYR A 124 -11.12 11.46 -15.08
N ASN A 125 -11.64 12.07 -14.01
CA ASN A 125 -12.51 13.24 -14.09
C ASN A 125 -13.64 13.04 -15.12
N ASP A 126 -14.36 11.92 -14.98
CA ASP A 126 -15.46 11.50 -15.86
C ASP A 126 -15.08 11.16 -17.32
N LYS A 127 -13.78 11.08 -17.64
CA LYS A 127 -13.30 10.64 -18.96
C LYS A 127 -12.77 9.20 -18.91
N PRO A 128 -13.25 8.28 -19.76
CA PRO A 128 -12.72 6.92 -19.79
C PRO A 128 -11.33 6.93 -20.42
N MET A 129 -10.35 6.33 -19.73
CA MET A 129 -8.99 6.16 -20.22
C MET A 129 -8.49 4.76 -19.87
N SER A 130 -7.69 4.17 -20.76
CA SER A 130 -7.03 2.87 -20.55
C SER A 130 -5.57 2.99 -20.12
N GLN A 131 -5.02 4.21 -20.11
CA GLN A 131 -3.65 4.53 -19.70
C GLN A 131 -3.50 6.04 -19.48
N ILE A 132 -2.45 6.44 -18.77
CA ILE A 132 -1.93 7.82 -18.73
C ILE A 132 -0.46 7.81 -19.19
N ASN A 133 0.15 8.97 -19.45
CA ASN A 133 1.59 9.00 -19.66
C ASN A 133 2.32 8.63 -18.36
N ALA A 134 3.42 7.90 -18.46
CA ALA A 134 4.20 7.47 -17.31
C ALA A 134 4.62 8.63 -16.39
N ASP A 135 5.02 9.76 -16.98
CA ASP A 135 5.47 10.96 -16.26
C ASP A 135 4.33 11.69 -15.52
N ASP A 136 3.07 11.47 -15.92
CA ASP A 136 1.91 12.14 -15.33
C ASP A 136 1.37 11.41 -14.08
N ALA A 137 1.97 10.28 -13.71
CA ALA A 137 1.53 9.48 -12.57
C ALA A 137 2.02 10.08 -11.24
N ALA A 138 1.07 10.35 -10.35
CA ALA A 138 1.37 10.66 -8.95
C ALA A 138 1.54 9.39 -8.12
N HIS A 139 0.63 8.43 -8.29
CA HIS A 139 0.59 7.18 -7.52
C HIS A 139 0.04 6.04 -8.39
N THR A 140 0.07 4.81 -7.89
CA THR A 140 -0.75 3.72 -8.41
C THR A 140 -1.60 3.10 -7.30
N PHE A 141 -2.73 2.53 -7.71
CA PHE A 141 -3.44 1.53 -6.94
C PHE A 141 -3.16 0.18 -7.61
N THR A 142 -2.32 -0.65 -7.00
CA THR A 142 -1.94 -1.93 -7.59
C THR A 142 -2.13 -3.07 -6.60
N ILE A 143 -3.09 -3.96 -6.88
CA ILE A 143 -3.31 -5.22 -6.15
C ILE A 143 -2.48 -6.31 -6.79
N GLN A 144 -1.77 -7.08 -5.97
CA GLN A 144 -1.04 -8.27 -6.41
C GLN A 144 -1.43 -9.47 -5.57
N SER A 145 -1.65 -10.58 -6.28
CA SER A 145 -1.84 -11.88 -5.65
C SER A 145 -0.50 -12.55 -5.42
N GLN A 146 -0.40 -13.25 -4.29
CA GLN A 146 0.67 -14.19 -4.05
C GLN A 146 0.66 -15.33 -5.10
N PRO A 147 1.81 -15.90 -5.49
CA PRO A 147 1.89 -16.88 -6.59
C PRO A 147 0.97 -18.10 -6.48
N ASN A 148 0.61 -18.50 -5.26
CA ASN A 148 -0.24 -19.68 -4.99
C ASN A 148 -1.66 -19.30 -4.56
N GLU A 149 -2.08 -18.06 -4.80
CA GLU A 149 -3.44 -17.61 -4.48
C GLU A 149 -4.46 -18.34 -5.38
N PRO A 150 -5.36 -19.18 -4.84
CA PRO A 150 -6.35 -19.91 -5.65
C PRO A 150 -7.37 -19.01 -6.34
N ASN A 151 -7.60 -17.79 -5.84
CA ASN A 151 -8.49 -16.81 -6.47
C ASN A 151 -7.71 -15.51 -6.76
N PRO A 152 -6.82 -15.51 -7.77
CA PRO A 152 -5.91 -14.38 -7.98
C PRO A 152 -6.66 -13.15 -8.48
N ILE A 153 -6.38 -12.02 -7.84
CA ILE A 153 -6.75 -10.68 -8.28
C ILE A 153 -5.47 -9.94 -8.67
N PHE A 154 -5.48 -9.35 -9.86
CA PHE A 154 -4.53 -8.34 -10.28
C PHE A 154 -5.32 -7.15 -10.77
N VAL A 155 -5.07 -5.97 -10.19
CA VAL A 155 -5.65 -4.70 -10.61
C VAL A 155 -4.52 -3.69 -10.56
N SER A 156 -4.33 -2.89 -11.60
CA SER A 156 -3.36 -1.81 -11.59
C SER A 156 -3.95 -0.59 -12.26
N VAL A 157 -4.06 0.50 -11.51
CA VAL A 157 -4.59 1.78 -12.00
C VAL A 157 -3.61 2.89 -11.63
N PRO A 158 -2.96 3.55 -12.61
CA PRO A 158 -2.15 4.72 -12.33
C PRO A 158 -3.06 5.91 -12.03
N LEU A 159 -2.67 6.73 -11.06
CA LEU A 159 -3.42 7.90 -10.63
C LEU A 159 -2.79 9.16 -11.22
N LEU A 160 -3.58 9.90 -12.00
CA LEU A 160 -3.15 11.14 -12.63
C LEU A 160 -2.85 12.20 -11.57
N GLY A 161 -1.64 12.74 -11.59
CA GLY A 161 -1.23 13.79 -10.66
C GLY A 161 -1.91 15.13 -10.93
N VAL A 162 -2.07 15.93 -9.89
CA VAL A 162 -2.49 17.33 -10.04
C VAL A 162 -1.31 18.18 -10.55
N PRO A 163 -1.56 19.28 -11.28
CA PRO A 163 -0.48 20.19 -11.67
C PRO A 163 0.24 20.78 -10.45
N ASP A 164 1.57 20.87 -10.50
CA ASP A 164 2.40 21.40 -9.39
C ASP A 164 2.03 22.82 -8.96
N ASN A 165 1.50 23.62 -9.89
CA ASN A 165 1.10 25.01 -9.67
C ASN A 165 -0.42 25.18 -9.46
N ALA A 166 -1.16 24.09 -9.26
CA ALA A 166 -2.59 24.16 -9.01
C ALA A 166 -2.87 24.92 -7.69
N PRO A 167 -3.77 25.92 -7.69
CA PRO A 167 -4.03 26.70 -6.49
C PRO A 167 -4.74 25.86 -5.41
N PRO A 168 -4.39 26.04 -4.13
CA PRO A 168 -5.09 25.37 -3.04
C PRO A 168 -6.55 25.85 -2.95
N GLN A 169 -7.42 24.94 -2.53
CA GLN A 169 -8.82 25.22 -2.23
C GLN A 169 -9.04 25.36 -0.71
N ALA A 170 -10.30 25.40 -0.26
CA ALA A 170 -10.65 25.63 1.14
C ALA A 170 -10.06 24.59 2.11
N ASN A 171 -9.76 23.38 1.65
CA ASN A 171 -9.14 22.31 2.44
C ASN A 171 -7.59 22.38 2.42
N GLY A 172 -6.99 23.42 1.84
CA GLY A 172 -5.53 23.57 1.73
C GLY A 172 -4.88 22.79 0.59
N TYR A 173 -5.65 22.00 -0.17
CA TYR A 173 -5.15 21.20 -1.30
C TYR A 173 -5.79 21.65 -2.62
N PRO A 174 -5.14 21.42 -3.77
CA PRO A 174 -5.76 21.71 -5.06
C PRO A 174 -7.01 20.86 -5.29
N LYS A 175 -7.81 21.22 -6.30
CA LYS A 175 -8.90 20.36 -6.75
C LYS A 175 -8.32 18.98 -7.11
N PRO A 176 -8.82 17.87 -6.55
CA PRO A 176 -8.26 16.57 -6.84
C PRO A 176 -8.61 16.13 -8.26
N ASN A 177 -7.76 15.27 -8.83
CA ASN A 177 -8.22 14.38 -9.88
C ASN A 177 -9.07 13.28 -9.27
N VAL A 178 -10.25 13.03 -9.83
CA VAL A 178 -11.15 11.96 -9.37
C VAL A 178 -10.98 10.77 -10.29
N ILE A 179 -10.40 9.68 -9.77
CA ILE A 179 -10.21 8.42 -10.51
C ILE A 179 -11.24 7.42 -10.01
N ARG A 180 -11.99 6.81 -10.93
CA ARG A 180 -12.98 5.77 -10.59
C ARG A 180 -12.80 4.55 -11.48
N PHE A 181 -12.79 3.37 -10.89
CA PHE A 181 -12.68 2.12 -11.63
C PHE A 181 -13.42 1.01 -10.91
N GLN A 182 -13.67 -0.07 -11.62
CA GLN A 182 -14.35 -1.23 -11.08
C GLN A 182 -13.55 -2.50 -11.30
N PHE A 183 -13.64 -3.44 -10.37
CA PHE A 183 -13.09 -4.79 -10.51
C PHE A 183 -13.96 -5.79 -9.73
N HIS A 184 -13.79 -7.08 -10.00
CA HIS A 184 -14.52 -8.14 -9.33
C HIS A 184 -13.67 -8.78 -8.22
N THR A 185 -14.29 -9.02 -7.07
CA THR A 185 -13.73 -9.90 -6.03
C THR A 185 -14.16 -11.35 -6.25
N GLY A 186 -13.34 -12.27 -5.77
CA GLY A 186 -13.65 -13.71 -5.69
C GLY A 186 -14.39 -14.08 -4.40
N PRO A 187 -14.37 -15.36 -3.99
CA PRO A 187 -14.97 -15.80 -2.74
C PRO A 187 -14.32 -15.16 -1.50
N ALA A 188 -14.99 -15.27 -0.35
CA ALA A 188 -14.44 -14.80 0.93
C ALA A 188 -13.29 -15.69 1.43
N GLY A 189 -12.49 -15.15 2.36
CA GLY A 189 -11.39 -15.86 3.02
C GLY A 189 -10.03 -15.66 2.36
N HIS A 190 -9.93 -14.70 1.43
CA HIS A 190 -8.69 -14.39 0.71
C HIS A 190 -8.17 -13.01 1.11
N THR A 191 -6.85 -12.89 1.24
CA THR A 191 -6.16 -11.64 1.54
C THR A 191 -5.11 -11.36 0.47
N TYR A 192 -5.13 -10.15 -0.05
CA TYR A 192 -4.23 -9.64 -1.09
C TYR A 192 -3.40 -8.48 -0.53
N ILE A 193 -2.24 -8.27 -1.15
CA ILE A 193 -1.41 -7.11 -0.87
C ILE A 193 -1.66 -6.10 -1.97
N TRP A 194 -1.73 -4.83 -1.60
CA TRP A 194 -1.67 -3.75 -2.57
C TRP A 194 -0.49 -2.83 -2.25
N HIS A 195 0.03 -2.22 -3.30
CA HIS A 195 1.21 -1.38 -3.24
C HIS A 195 1.14 -0.27 -4.29
N CYS A 196 1.71 0.89 -3.98
CA CYS A 196 1.91 1.96 -4.97
C CYS A 196 3.28 1.79 -5.65
N TYR A 197 3.31 1.78 -6.98
CA TYR A 197 4.51 1.56 -7.79
C TYR A 197 5.13 2.86 -8.35
N VAL A 198 4.76 4.02 -7.82
CA VAL A 198 5.46 5.28 -8.07
C VAL A 198 6.54 5.49 -7.00
N PRO A 199 7.82 5.69 -7.36
CA PRO A 199 8.92 5.84 -6.40
C PRO A 199 8.92 7.24 -5.74
N CYS A 200 7.98 7.50 -4.83
CA CYS A 200 7.83 8.79 -4.13
C CYS A 200 8.28 8.78 -2.66
N GLY A 201 9.06 7.76 -2.26
CA GLY A 201 9.63 7.58 -0.92
C GLY A 201 10.67 8.62 -0.51
N ASN A 202 11.18 8.51 0.73
CA ASN A 202 12.12 9.48 1.33
C ASN A 202 13.45 9.62 0.57
N ASP A 203 13.79 8.60 -0.20
CA ASP A 203 14.94 8.48 -1.06
C ASP A 203 14.58 8.86 -2.52
N ARG A 204 13.83 9.95 -2.74
CA ARG A 204 13.28 10.44 -4.05
C ARG A 204 14.23 10.44 -5.27
N LYS A 205 15.53 10.16 -5.09
CA LYS A 205 16.49 9.99 -6.17
C LYS A 205 16.52 8.54 -6.63
N SER A 206 16.03 8.30 -7.84
CA SER A 206 16.22 7.06 -8.60
C SER A 206 17.65 6.51 -8.45
N PRO A 207 17.83 5.18 -8.28
CA PRO A 207 16.82 4.10 -8.31
C PRO A 207 16.10 3.86 -6.97
N TYR A 208 16.45 4.67 -5.97
CA TYR A 208 15.90 4.63 -4.63
C TYR A 208 14.62 5.49 -4.66
N GLY A 209 13.60 5.10 -3.91
CA GLY A 209 12.28 5.75 -3.97
C GLY A 209 11.12 4.86 -3.53
N PHE A 210 11.39 3.59 -3.25
CA PHE A 210 10.44 2.66 -2.62
C PHE A 210 10.67 2.49 -1.11
N SER A 211 11.49 3.35 -0.49
CA SER A 211 11.64 3.39 0.97
C SER A 211 10.61 4.33 1.62
N GLY A 212 10.67 4.44 2.95
CA GLY A 212 9.79 5.33 3.71
C GLY A 212 8.31 5.00 3.46
N PRO A 213 7.47 5.97 3.05
CA PRO A 213 6.03 5.77 2.92
C PRO A 213 5.65 4.63 1.96
N MET A 214 6.52 4.34 1.00
CA MET A 214 6.34 3.26 0.03
C MET A 214 6.52 1.87 0.65
N ALA A 215 7.37 1.72 1.67
CA ALA A 215 7.60 0.45 2.35
C ALA A 215 6.82 0.31 3.66
N THR A 216 6.18 1.38 4.13
CA THR A 216 5.52 1.44 5.43
C THR A 216 4.02 1.20 5.31
N LEU A 217 3.52 0.22 6.07
CA LEU A 217 2.08 -0.03 6.17
C LEU A 217 1.38 1.20 6.74
N GLY A 218 0.22 1.52 6.17
CA GLY A 218 -0.54 2.72 6.58
C GLY A 218 -0.32 3.95 5.74
N TYR A 219 0.64 3.92 4.82
CA TYR A 219 0.94 5.01 3.90
C TYR A 219 0.60 4.58 2.47
N MET A 220 1.54 3.95 1.77
CA MET A 220 1.41 3.63 0.34
C MET A 220 1.40 2.14 0.04
N ALA A 221 1.21 1.35 1.10
CA ALA A 221 1.11 -0.10 1.05
C ALA A 221 0.08 -0.58 2.07
N GLY A 222 -0.57 -1.70 1.77
CA GLY A 222 -1.51 -2.30 2.69
C GLY A 222 -2.13 -3.59 2.18
N THR A 223 -3.31 -3.90 2.73
CA THR A 223 -3.95 -5.19 2.54
C THR A 223 -5.40 -5.06 2.10
N ILE A 224 -5.88 -6.05 1.37
CA ILE A 224 -7.27 -6.20 1.00
C ILE A 224 -7.73 -7.57 1.43
N THR A 225 -8.78 -7.65 2.24
CA THR A 225 -9.38 -8.92 2.63
C THR A 225 -10.78 -9.02 2.05
N VAL A 226 -11.09 -10.17 1.45
CA VAL A 226 -12.43 -10.45 0.92
C VAL A 226 -13.21 -11.25 1.96
N THR A 227 -14.35 -10.72 2.39
CA THR A 227 -15.14 -11.20 3.54
C THR A 227 -16.64 -11.30 3.21
N ASN A 228 -17.41 -11.96 4.09
CA ASN A 228 -18.84 -12.21 3.94
C ASN A 228 -19.74 -11.27 4.77
N TYR A 229 -19.19 -10.16 5.32
CA TYR A 229 -20.05 -9.14 5.93
C TYR A 229 -21.02 -8.61 4.88
#